data_AF-A0A957J144-F1
#
_entry.id   AF-A0A957J144-F1
#
_cell.length_a   1.000
_cell.length_b   1.000
_cell.length_c   1.000
_cell.angle_alpha   90.00
_cell.angle_beta   90.00
_cell.angle_gamma   90.00
#
_symmetry.space_group_name_H-M   'P 1'
#
loop_
_entity.id
_entity.type
_entity.pdbx_description
1 polymer ?
#
loop_
_entity_poly.entity_id
_entity_poly.type
_entity_poly.pdbx_seq_one_letter_code
_entity_poly.pdbx_strand_id
1 'polypeptide(L)'
;MPEPFGQTHYFLADGGMYFRDTSYDWLVVSGNKATVQGSGTINGYGDYGFYATVIDGGLSGGRNDFFRIKIWNKVTGEVIYDSELAAPDYANPTLPLGSSSSSPGGGNVKIHD
;
A
#
# COMPACT_ATOMS: atom_id res chain seq x y z
N MET A 1 13.32 -15.57 11.82
CA MET A 1 11.89 -15.19 11.80
C MET A 1 11.40 -15.42 10.39
N PRO A 2 10.24 -16.06 10.15
CA PRO A 2 9.75 -16.22 8.78
C PRO A 2 9.37 -14.84 8.22
N GLU A 3 9.91 -14.49 7.05
CA GLU A 3 9.51 -13.30 6.32
C GLU A 3 8.10 -13.51 5.76
N PRO A 4 7.20 -12.52 5.86
CA PRO A 4 5.91 -12.59 5.16
C PRO A 4 6.19 -12.63 3.65
N PHE A 5 5.68 -13.65 2.98
CA PHE A 5 5.79 -13.79 1.52
C PHE A 5 4.47 -13.35 0.88
N GLY A 6 4.50 -12.17 0.26
CA GLY A 6 3.42 -11.63 -0.57
C GLY A 6 3.98 -11.14 -1.92
N GLN A 7 3.11 -10.71 -2.82
CA GLN A 7 3.54 -9.87 -3.95
C GLN A 7 2.60 -8.66 -4.01
N THR A 8 3.18 -7.47 -3.91
CA THR A 8 2.51 -6.17 -3.97
C THR A 8 2.93 -5.48 -5.26
N HIS A 9 2.06 -5.58 -6.26
CA HIS A 9 2.21 -4.83 -7.51
C HIS A 9 1.24 -3.66 -7.50
N TYR A 10 1.75 -2.44 -7.59
CA TYR A 10 0.94 -1.23 -7.59
C TYR A 10 1.31 -0.31 -8.75
N PHE A 11 0.35 -0.06 -9.65
CA PHE A 11 0.48 0.99 -10.65
C PHE A 11 0.13 2.33 -10.01
N LEU A 12 1.01 3.29 -10.15
CA LEU A 12 0.80 4.68 -9.77
C LEU A 12 0.30 5.39 -11.03
N ALA A 13 -0.99 5.67 -11.12
CA ALA A 13 -1.58 6.30 -12.31
C ALA A 13 -1.11 7.76 -12.47
N ASP A 14 -0.73 8.42 -11.37
CA ASP A 14 0.00 9.70 -11.43
C ASP A 14 1.45 9.45 -11.84
N GLY A 15 1.70 9.47 -13.16
CA GLY A 15 3.04 9.48 -13.74
C GLY A 15 3.51 8.19 -14.42
N GLY A 16 2.67 7.16 -14.52
CA GLY A 16 3.01 5.91 -15.22
C GLY A 16 4.11 5.11 -14.51
N MET A 17 4.19 5.22 -13.19
CA MET A 17 5.19 4.55 -12.38
C MET A 17 4.66 3.19 -11.91
N TYR A 18 5.52 2.15 -11.99
CA TYR A 18 5.21 0.81 -11.53
C TYR A 18 6.03 0.49 -10.28
N PHE A 19 5.35 0.35 -9.14
CA PHE A 19 6.00 -0.09 -7.91
C PHE A 19 5.95 -1.62 -7.80
N ARG A 20 7.10 -2.20 -7.48
CA ARG A 20 7.24 -3.64 -7.20
C ARG A 20 7.99 -3.82 -5.90
N ASP A 21 7.38 -4.53 -4.95
CA ASP A 21 8.06 -4.94 -3.73
C ASP A 21 9.27 -5.84 -4.03
N THR A 22 10.31 -5.70 -3.21
CA THR A 22 11.49 -6.55 -3.22
C THR A 22 11.67 -7.28 -1.90
N SER A 23 11.12 -6.75 -0.82
CA SER A 23 11.20 -7.31 0.53
C SER A 23 10.07 -6.77 1.41
N TYR A 24 9.69 -7.56 2.41
CA TYR A 24 8.75 -7.18 3.45
C TYR A 24 9.47 -7.10 4.79
N ASP A 25 9.36 -5.95 5.47
CA ASP A 25 9.93 -5.76 6.80
C ASP A 25 9.01 -6.40 7.85
N TRP A 26 7.71 -6.12 7.76
CA TRP A 26 6.71 -6.64 8.67
C TRP A 26 5.29 -6.57 8.10
N LEU A 27 4.43 -7.41 8.67
CA LEU A 27 2.99 -7.42 8.47
C LEU A 27 2.31 -7.38 9.84
N VAL A 28 1.40 -6.43 10.04
CA VAL A 28 0.55 -6.34 11.23
C VAL A 28 -0.90 -6.46 10.79
N VAL A 29 -1.61 -7.41 11.40
CA VAL A 29 -3.05 -7.62 11.20
C VAL A 29 -3.76 -7.35 12.51
N SER A 30 -4.80 -6.52 12.48
CA SER A 30 -5.61 -6.15 13.65
C SER A 30 -7.08 -6.03 13.23
N GLY A 31 -7.87 -7.03 13.59
CA GLY A 31 -9.29 -7.09 13.20
C GLY A 31 -9.44 -7.18 11.69
N ASN A 32 -10.11 -6.19 11.10
CA ASN A 32 -10.30 -6.06 9.66
C ASN A 32 -9.22 -5.22 8.95
N LYS A 33 -8.19 -4.76 9.68
CA LYS A 33 -7.09 -3.98 9.12
C LYS A 33 -5.84 -4.83 8.97
N ALA A 34 -5.23 -4.81 7.79
CA ALA A 34 -3.90 -5.34 7.53
C ALA A 34 -2.99 -4.19 7.06
N THR A 35 -1.84 -4.05 7.71
CA THR A 35 -0.80 -3.08 7.34
C THR A 35 0.49 -3.83 7.09
N VAL A 36 1.08 -3.61 5.92
CA VAL A 36 2.36 -4.18 5.52
C VAL A 36 3.35 -3.06 5.25
N GLN A 37 4.61 -3.27 5.62
CA GLN A 37 5.72 -2.39 5.28
C GLN A 37 6.84 -3.19 4.64
N GLY A 38 7.56 -2.58 3.71
CA GLY A 38 8.76 -3.16 3.16
C GLY A 38 9.53 -2.20 2.28
N SER A 39 10.35 -2.78 1.42
CA SER A 39 11.08 -2.05 0.39
C SER A 39 10.72 -2.55 -1.01
N GLY A 40 10.91 -1.69 -2.00
CA GLY A 40 10.67 -2.04 -3.40
C GLY A 40 11.32 -1.06 -4.37
N THR A 41 11.06 -1.30 -5.65
CA THR A 41 11.61 -0.51 -6.76
C THR A 41 10.49 0.20 -7.51
N ILE A 42 10.81 1.35 -8.09
CA ILE A 42 9.94 2.04 -9.04
C ILE A 42 10.52 1.83 -10.43
N ASN A 43 9.72 1.28 -11.35
CA ASN A 43 10.13 0.94 -12.72
C ASN A 43 11.40 0.07 -12.79
N GLY A 44 11.68 -0.74 -11.76
CA GLY A 44 12.87 -1.59 -11.67
C GLY A 44 14.14 -0.91 -11.16
N TYR A 45 14.06 0.36 -10.74
CA TYR A 45 15.20 1.12 -10.23
C TYR A 45 14.97 1.60 -8.79
N GLY A 46 16.09 1.90 -8.11
CA GLY A 46 16.11 2.48 -6.77
C GLY A 46 15.81 1.48 -5.64
N ASP A 47 15.79 2.00 -4.42
CA ASP A 47 15.35 1.31 -3.21
C ASP A 47 14.45 2.27 -2.43
N TYR A 48 13.16 2.00 -2.47
CA TYR A 48 12.12 2.82 -1.89
C TYR A 48 11.44 2.07 -0.76
N GLY A 49 11.12 2.79 0.31
CA GLY A 49 10.30 2.26 1.39
C GLY A 49 8.84 2.38 0.97
N PHE A 50 8.04 1.41 1.37
CA PHE A 50 6.60 1.50 1.23
C PHE A 50 5.89 0.97 2.46
N TYR A 51 4.68 1.47 2.68
CA TYR A 51 3.69 0.74 3.44
C TYR A 51 2.37 0.75 2.69
N ALA A 52 1.61 -0.33 2.86
CA ALA A 52 0.24 -0.43 2.39
C ALA A 52 -0.68 -0.83 3.55
N THR A 53 -1.86 -0.23 3.60
CA THR A 53 -2.91 -0.57 4.57
C THR A 53 -4.17 -0.92 3.81
N VAL A 54 -4.75 -2.07 4.14
CA VAL A 54 -6.04 -2.54 3.65
C VAL A 54 -6.98 -2.60 4.86
N ILE A 55 -8.20 -2.08 4.74
CA ILE A 55 -9.29 -2.34 5.68
C ILE A 55 -10.41 -3.02 4.91
N ASP A 56 -10.79 -4.21 5.34
CA ASP A 56 -12.00 -4.88 4.85
C ASP A 56 -13.23 -4.20 5.46
N GLY A 57 -13.98 -3.49 4.63
CA GLY A 57 -15.16 -2.75 5.05
C GLY A 57 -16.33 -3.66 5.40
N GLY A 58 -16.42 -4.81 4.74
CA GLY A 58 -17.45 -5.82 4.96
C GLY A 58 -17.40 -6.38 6.38
N LEU A 59 -16.19 -6.64 6.90
CA LEU A 59 -15.99 -7.08 8.29
C LEU A 59 -16.28 -6.00 9.33
N SER A 60 -16.28 -4.72 8.95
CA SER A 60 -16.61 -3.59 9.84
C SER A 60 -18.09 -3.20 9.84
N GLY A 61 -18.95 -3.92 9.13
CA GLY A 61 -20.37 -3.55 8.94
C GLY A 61 -20.60 -2.45 7.90
N GLY A 62 -19.56 -2.05 7.17
CA GLY A 62 -19.62 -1.20 5.98
C GLY A 62 -19.73 -2.01 4.69
N ARG A 63 -19.77 -1.34 3.54
CA ARG A 63 -19.78 -1.97 2.19
C ARG A 63 -18.52 -1.71 1.37
N ASN A 64 -17.64 -0.82 1.83
CA ASN A 64 -16.50 -0.36 1.06
C ASN A 64 -15.21 -0.81 1.74
N ASP A 65 -14.37 -1.53 1.02
CA ASP A 65 -12.98 -1.74 1.44
C ASP A 65 -12.23 -0.42 1.40
N PHE A 66 -11.13 -0.30 2.12
CA PHE A 66 -10.28 0.89 2.11
C PHE A 66 -8.84 0.47 1.83
N PHE A 67 -8.14 1.26 1.03
CA PHE A 67 -6.75 0.99 0.68
C PHE A 67 -5.94 2.29 0.72
N ARG A 68 -4.79 2.25 1.39
CA ARG A 68 -3.78 3.31 1.31
C ARG A 68 -2.43 2.72 1.01
N ILE A 69 -1.68 3.38 0.14
CA ILE A 69 -0.26 3.10 -0.09
C ILE A 69 0.54 4.39 -0.03
N LYS A 70 1.68 4.33 0.64
CA LYS A 70 2.68 5.39 0.66
C LYS A 70 4.02 4.81 0.27
N ILE A 71 4.74 5.53 -0.60
CA ILE A 71 6.07 5.18 -1.08
C ILE A 71 6.98 6.39 -0.87
N TRP A 72 8.16 6.16 -0.30
CA TRP A 72 9.15 7.21 -0.04
C TRP A 72 10.56 6.75 -0.40
N ASN A 73 11.42 7.73 -0.70
CA ASN A 73 12.85 7.49 -0.88
C ASN A 73 13.51 7.27 0.47
N LYS A 74 14.16 6.11 0.66
CA LYS A 74 14.80 5.75 1.94
C LYS A 74 16.02 6.61 2.28
N VAL A 75 16.64 7.22 1.27
CA VAL A 75 17.83 8.06 1.43
C VAL A 75 17.45 9.50 1.76
N THR A 76 16.51 10.08 1.02
CA THR A 76 16.12 11.49 1.19
C THR A 76 14.96 11.69 2.16
N GLY A 77 14.18 10.65 2.44
CA GLY A 77 12.92 10.74 3.18
C GLY A 77 11.78 11.38 2.39
N GLU A 78 12.01 11.71 1.12
CA GLU A 78 11.01 12.35 0.25
C GLU A 78 9.89 11.37 -0.08
N VAL A 79 8.64 11.81 0.09
CA VAL A 79 7.46 11.04 -0.28
C VAL A 79 7.27 11.13 -1.79
N ILE A 80 7.42 9.99 -2.47
CA ILE A 80 7.24 9.89 -3.93
C ILE A 80 5.76 9.77 -4.26
N TYR A 81 5.00 9.06 -3.43
CA TYR A 81 3.57 8.89 -3.60
C TYR A 81 2.89 8.63 -2.26
N ASP A 82 1.71 9.19 -2.07
CA ASP A 82 0.79 8.84 -1.00
C ASP A 82 -0.62 8.95 -1.55
N SER A 83 -1.38 7.85 -1.50
CA SER A 83 -2.79 7.87 -1.94
C SER A 83 -3.67 8.69 -1.00
N GLU A 84 -3.23 8.97 0.24
CA GLU A 84 -3.86 9.89 1.18
C GLU A 84 -2.85 10.90 1.71
N LEU A 85 -2.57 11.90 0.89
CA LEU A 85 -1.61 12.96 1.21
C LEU A 85 -1.91 13.62 2.56
N ALA A 86 -0.85 13.77 3.38
CA ALA A 86 -0.85 14.44 4.69
C ALA A 86 -1.60 13.72 5.84
N ALA A 87 -2.11 12.51 5.64
CA ALA A 87 -2.60 11.70 6.76
C ALA A 87 -1.42 11.10 7.57
N PRO A 88 -1.54 10.92 8.90
CA PRO A 88 -0.50 10.30 9.72
C PRO A 88 -0.13 8.91 9.18
N ASP A 89 1.14 8.51 9.30
CA ASP A 89 1.57 7.17 8.90
C ASP A 89 0.78 6.11 9.67
N TYR A 90 0.37 5.04 8.98
CA TYR A 90 -0.43 3.92 9.52
C TYR A 90 -1.83 4.30 10.05
N ALA A 91 -2.27 5.55 9.85
CA ALA A 91 -3.65 5.94 10.10
C ALA A 91 -4.60 5.10 9.24
N ASN A 92 -5.81 4.90 9.75
CA ASN A 92 -6.83 4.19 8.99
C ASN A 92 -7.13 4.95 7.70
N PRO A 93 -7.08 4.31 6.53
CA PRO A 93 -7.50 4.92 5.28
C PRO A 93 -8.93 5.43 5.39
N THR A 94 -9.16 6.61 4.83
CA THR A 94 -10.43 7.33 4.80
C THR A 94 -11.09 7.27 3.43
N LEU A 95 -10.34 6.88 2.39
CA LEU A 95 -10.82 6.73 1.02
C LEU A 95 -11.29 5.30 0.73
N PRO A 96 -12.59 5.11 0.41
CA PRO A 96 -13.10 3.79 0.06
C PRO A 96 -12.58 3.32 -1.30
N LEU A 97 -12.01 2.12 -1.32
CA LEU A 97 -11.69 1.31 -2.48
C LEU A 97 -13.01 0.89 -3.17
N GLY A 98 -13.48 1.73 -4.10
CA GLY A 98 -14.69 1.44 -4.87
C GLY A 98 -15.61 2.63 -5.16
N SER A 99 -15.35 3.83 -4.62
CA SER A 99 -16.18 5.00 -4.94
C SER A 99 -15.88 5.63 -6.29
N SER A 100 -14.85 5.15 -7.01
CA SER A 100 -14.67 5.48 -8.41
C SER A 100 -13.82 4.43 -9.12
N SER A 101 -14.13 4.20 -10.39
CA SER A 101 -13.24 3.62 -11.40
C SER A 101 -11.97 4.45 -11.65
N SER A 102 -11.62 5.35 -10.72
CA SER A 102 -10.54 6.33 -10.77
C SER A 102 -9.85 6.48 -9.41
N SER A 103 -9.71 5.40 -8.62
CA SER A 103 -8.52 5.34 -7.76
C SER A 103 -7.32 5.41 -8.71
N PRO A 104 -6.44 6.43 -8.61
CA PRO A 104 -5.35 6.66 -9.56
C PRO A 104 -4.21 5.65 -9.35
N GLY A 105 -4.56 4.39 -9.19
CA GLY A 105 -3.63 3.28 -9.06
C GLY A 105 -4.38 1.99 -8.79
N GLY A 106 -4.56 1.20 -9.85
CA GLY A 106 -5.03 -0.18 -9.74
C GLY A 106 -3.84 -1.08 -9.43
N GLY A 107 -3.84 -1.71 -8.26
CA GLY A 107 -2.84 -2.70 -7.87
C GLY A 107 -3.49 -4.03 -7.51
N ASN A 108 -2.84 -5.14 -7.84
CA ASN A 108 -3.21 -6.45 -7.35
C ASN A 108 -2.32 -6.76 -6.14
N VAL A 109 -2.91 -6.77 -4.95
CA VAL A 109 -2.25 -7.26 -3.73
C VAL A 109 -2.76 -8.67 -3.49
N LYS A 110 -1.92 -9.69 -3.77
CA LYS A 110 -2.22 -11.07 -3.39
C LYS A 110 -1.55 -11.36 -2.05
N ILE A 111 -2.36 -11.37 -0.99
CA ILE A 111 -1.97 -11.91 0.31
C ILE A 111 -2.38 -13.39 0.26
N HIS A 112 -1.40 -14.29 0.20
CA HIS A 112 -1.65 -15.73 0.27
C HIS A 112 -1.67 -16.18 1.75
N ASP A 113 -2.57 -17.11 2.03
CA ASP A 113 -2.89 -17.77 3.29
C ASP A 113 -1.83 -18.77 3.80
#